data_AF-A0A8J5EDU0-F1
#
_entry.id   AF-A0A8J5EDU0-F1
#
_cell.length_a   1.000
_cell.length_b   1.000
_cell.length_c   1.000
_cell.angle_alpha   90.00
_cell.angle_beta   90.00
_cell.angle_gamma   90.00
#
_symmetry.space_group_name_H-M   'P 1'
#
loop_
_entity.id
_entity.type
_entity.pdbx_description
1 polymer ?
#
loop_
_entity_poly.entity_id
_entity_poly.type
_entity_poly.pdbx_seq_one_letter_code
_entity_poly.pdbx_strand_id
1 'polypeptide(L)'
;MTEQETTNGVDSDPATTEIKDENMTAEAEPTSDTNSLTSATLPFSSPLFQLLLAQKVYELGDKEETFTRITNDINEHPLLLDQIPEIETSPISRDQCYKWYLEQLESEGLEQGKGQWIMQLAQSKYDKFVAQLESEIEQDGVDFIAKVGEIEEMSKQEP
;
A
#
# COMPACT_ATOMS: atom_id res chain seq x y z
N MET A 1 -6.80 7.68 59.89
CA MET A 1 -8.08 8.40 59.89
C MET A 1 -7.79 9.88 59.88
N THR A 2 -8.00 10.51 58.73
CA THR A 2 -8.23 11.96 58.64
C THR A 2 -9.20 12.13 57.48
N GLU A 3 -10.43 12.52 57.79
CA GLU A 3 -11.48 12.79 56.80
C GLU A 3 -11.44 14.27 56.42
N GLN A 4 -11.77 14.57 55.16
CA GLN A 4 -12.48 15.81 54.84
C GLN A 4 -13.23 15.66 53.51
N GLU A 5 -14.56 15.59 53.60
CA GLU A 5 -15.50 15.81 52.51
C GLU A 5 -15.46 17.32 52.11
N THR A 6 -15.72 17.73 50.87
CA THR A 6 -17.02 18.24 50.35
C THR A 6 -16.72 19.12 49.11
N THR A 7 -17.59 19.41 48.12
CA THR A 7 -18.86 18.81 47.62
C THR A 7 -19.09 19.29 46.17
N ASN A 8 -19.78 18.47 45.38
CA ASN A 8 -20.73 18.79 44.28
C ASN A 8 -20.58 20.03 43.39
N GLY A 9 -20.65 19.78 42.09
CA GLY A 9 -20.96 20.77 41.04
C GLY A 9 -21.45 20.07 39.77
N VAL A 10 -22.62 19.43 39.83
CA VAL A 10 -23.35 18.96 38.65
C VAL A 10 -24.33 20.05 38.23
N ASP A 11 -24.27 20.49 36.99
CA ASP A 11 -25.49 20.82 36.25
C ASP A 11 -25.31 20.66 34.75
N SER A 12 -26.42 20.50 34.03
CA SER A 12 -26.48 20.09 32.61
C SER A 12 -27.10 21.17 31.74
N ASP A 13 -26.64 21.33 30.49
CA ASP A 13 -27.56 21.35 29.33
C ASP A 13 -26.80 21.33 27.98
N PRO A 14 -27.30 20.62 26.94
CA PRO A 14 -26.76 20.68 25.59
C PRO A 14 -27.54 21.70 24.73
N ALA A 15 -26.91 22.83 24.41
CA ALA A 15 -27.50 23.82 23.51
C ALA A 15 -27.45 23.35 22.04
N THR A 16 -28.64 23.12 21.47
CA THR A 16 -28.85 22.80 20.05
C THR A 16 -28.54 24.00 19.16
N THR A 17 -27.90 23.78 18.00
CA THR A 17 -27.80 24.78 16.92
C THR A 17 -28.28 24.17 15.60
N GLU A 18 -29.02 24.96 14.83
CA GLU A 18 -29.87 24.52 13.73
C GLU A 18 -29.11 24.08 12.45
N ILE A 19 -29.72 23.13 11.74
CA ILE A 19 -29.42 22.84 10.34
C ILE A 19 -30.11 23.91 9.49
N LYS A 20 -29.42 24.46 8.50
CA LYS A 20 -30.06 25.25 7.44
C LYS A 20 -29.60 24.75 6.07
N ASP A 21 -30.51 24.06 5.37
CA ASP A 21 -30.37 23.78 3.94
C ASP A 21 -30.43 25.07 3.14
N GLU A 22 -29.55 25.22 2.15
CA GLU A 22 -29.79 26.10 1.01
C GLU A 22 -29.27 25.41 -0.26
N ASN A 23 -30.22 24.93 -1.05
CA ASN A 23 -30.02 24.18 -2.28
C ASN A 23 -29.82 25.14 -3.46
N MET A 24 -28.73 24.99 -4.23
CA MET A 24 -28.70 25.40 -5.64
C MET A 24 -27.92 24.42 -6.51
N THR A 25 -28.68 23.77 -7.39
CA THR A 25 -28.21 22.92 -8.49
C THR A 25 -27.38 23.69 -9.51
N ALA A 26 -26.30 23.08 -10.00
CA ALA A 26 -25.72 23.39 -11.29
C ALA A 26 -25.31 22.07 -11.97
N GLU A 27 -26.01 21.69 -13.04
CA GLU A 27 -25.65 20.53 -13.86
C GLU A 27 -24.42 20.83 -14.71
N ALA A 28 -23.47 19.89 -14.75
CA ALA A 28 -22.43 19.81 -15.77
C ALA A 28 -21.90 18.37 -15.88
N GLU A 29 -22.55 17.55 -16.71
CA GLU A 29 -21.95 16.34 -17.29
C GLU A 29 -21.28 16.68 -18.64
N PRO A 30 -20.43 15.80 -19.21
CA PRO A 30 -19.27 15.20 -18.57
C PRO A 30 -18.03 15.37 -19.47
N THR A 31 -16.93 15.94 -18.96
CA THR A 31 -15.66 15.94 -19.70
C THR A 31 -14.86 14.68 -19.37
N SER A 32 -14.72 13.79 -20.37
CA SER A 32 -13.77 12.68 -20.32
C SER A 32 -12.33 13.21 -20.30
N ASP A 33 -11.79 13.47 -19.11
CA ASP A 33 -10.35 13.62 -18.92
C ASP A 33 -9.75 12.27 -18.54
N THR A 34 -9.08 11.69 -19.53
CA THR A 34 -8.28 10.47 -19.50
C THR A 34 -7.34 10.38 -18.29
N ASN A 35 -7.37 9.23 -17.60
CA ASN A 35 -6.35 8.69 -16.69
C ASN A 35 -5.47 9.73 -15.93
N SER A 36 -5.96 10.20 -14.78
CA SER A 36 -5.10 10.85 -13.78
C SER A 36 -4.22 9.82 -13.06
N LEU A 37 -3.19 9.33 -13.74
CA LEU A 37 -2.13 8.46 -13.21
C LEU A 37 -1.08 9.26 -12.41
N THR A 38 -1.52 10.06 -11.43
CA THR A 38 -0.63 10.71 -10.45
C THR A 38 -1.22 10.73 -9.04
N SER A 39 -1.83 9.63 -8.61
CA SER A 39 -1.78 9.28 -7.17
C SER A 39 -0.46 8.55 -6.95
N ALA A 40 0.53 9.26 -6.41
CA ALA A 40 1.82 8.67 -6.02
C ALA A 40 1.55 7.54 -5.03
N THR A 41 1.55 6.33 -5.55
CA THR A 41 1.14 5.13 -4.85
C THR A 41 2.31 4.78 -3.94
N LEU A 42 2.15 5.06 -2.64
CA LEU A 42 3.22 4.98 -1.64
C LEU A 42 4.02 3.69 -1.80
N PRO A 43 5.35 3.67 -1.57
CA PRO A 43 6.17 2.47 -1.77
C PRO A 43 5.61 1.22 -1.08
N PHE A 44 4.99 1.39 0.10
CA PHE A 44 4.23 0.37 0.82
C PHE A 44 3.21 -0.41 -0.04
N SER A 45 2.54 0.23 -0.99
CA SER A 45 1.55 -0.40 -1.87
C SER A 45 2.16 -1.20 -3.01
N SER A 46 3.46 -1.05 -3.31
CA SER A 46 4.14 -1.89 -4.31
C SER A 46 4.28 -3.32 -3.78
N PRO A 47 3.74 -4.34 -4.47
CA PRO A 47 3.83 -5.74 -4.04
C PRO A 47 5.28 -6.25 -3.99
N LEU A 48 6.13 -5.79 -4.92
CA LEU A 48 7.57 -6.07 -4.90
C LEU A 48 8.24 -5.45 -3.66
N PHE A 49 7.88 -4.21 -3.30
CA PHE A 49 8.37 -3.58 -2.07
C PHE A 49 7.94 -4.36 -0.82
N GLN A 50 6.68 -4.79 -0.76
CA GLN A 50 6.18 -5.57 0.37
C GLN A 50 6.95 -6.88 0.54
N LEU A 51 7.12 -7.63 -0.56
CA LEU A 51 7.90 -8.86 -0.60
C LEU A 51 9.35 -8.65 -0.15
N LEU A 52 10.06 -7.66 -0.72
CA LEU A 52 11.46 -7.42 -0.38
C LEU A 52 11.63 -6.99 1.08
N LEU A 53 10.74 -6.15 1.62
CA LEU A 53 10.78 -5.75 3.03
C LEU A 53 10.54 -6.97 3.95
N ALA A 54 9.53 -7.79 3.67
CA ALA A 54 9.26 -9.01 4.43
C ALA A 54 10.42 -10.02 4.35
N GLN A 55 11.02 -10.22 3.17
CA GLN A 55 12.19 -11.06 2.97
C GLN A 55 13.40 -10.53 3.77
N LYS A 56 13.68 -9.23 3.72
CA LYS A 56 14.83 -8.65 4.44
C LYS A 56 14.69 -8.75 5.96
N VAL A 57 13.48 -8.62 6.49
CA VAL A 57 13.22 -8.85 7.92
C VAL A 57 13.30 -10.35 8.28
N TYR A 58 12.91 -11.25 7.38
CA TYR A 58 13.14 -12.69 7.56
C TYR A 58 14.63 -13.07 7.56
N GLU A 59 15.44 -12.48 6.66
CA GLU A 59 16.89 -12.73 6.56
C GLU A 59 17.68 -12.16 7.74
N LEU A 60 17.36 -10.94 8.18
CA LEU A 60 18.16 -10.19 9.15
C LEU A 60 17.56 -10.16 10.57
N GLY A 61 16.27 -10.47 10.70
CA GLY A 61 15.50 -10.36 11.94
C GLY A 61 14.90 -8.97 12.16
N ASP A 62 13.85 -8.92 12.97
CA ASP A 62 13.14 -7.69 13.34
C ASP A 62 13.71 -7.09 14.64
N LYS A 63 14.69 -6.20 14.51
CA LYS A 63 15.27 -5.46 15.63
C LYS A 63 15.67 -4.05 15.19
N GLU A 64 15.79 -3.13 16.15
CA GLU A 64 16.18 -1.76 15.85
C GLU A 64 17.56 -1.68 15.17
N GLU A 65 18.53 -2.52 15.56
CA GLU A 65 19.85 -2.53 14.93
C GLU A 65 19.86 -3.08 13.48
N THR A 66 18.87 -3.91 13.10
CA THR A 66 18.79 -4.49 11.76
C THR A 66 18.06 -3.57 10.80
N PHE A 67 17.09 -2.77 11.27
CA PHE A 67 16.27 -1.91 10.41
C PHE A 67 17.07 -0.85 9.65
N THR A 68 18.13 -0.29 10.22
CA THR A 68 19.05 0.60 9.47
C THR A 68 19.65 -0.09 8.24
N ARG A 69 20.01 -1.37 8.36
CA ARG A 69 20.53 -2.15 7.23
C ARG A 69 19.42 -2.51 6.25
N ILE A 70 18.27 -2.95 6.74
CA ILE A 70 17.10 -3.29 5.90
C ILE A 70 16.69 -2.09 5.04
N THR A 71 16.64 -0.89 5.62
CA THR A 71 16.33 0.35 4.89
C THR A 71 17.37 0.67 3.82
N ASN A 72 18.66 0.46 4.07
CA ASN A 72 19.70 0.66 3.05
C ASN A 72 19.60 -0.39 1.93
N ASP A 73 19.50 -1.68 2.27
CA ASP A 73 19.29 -2.80 1.34
C ASP A 73 18.07 -2.56 0.42
N ILE A 74 17.03 -1.87 0.92
CA ILE A 74 15.80 -1.51 0.19
C ILE A 74 16.00 -0.26 -0.70
N ASN A 75 16.62 0.81 -0.19
CA ASN A 75 16.88 2.04 -0.95
C ASN A 75 17.89 1.82 -2.09
N GLU A 76 18.80 0.84 -1.95
CA GLU A 76 19.80 0.48 -2.96
C GLU A 76 19.31 -0.66 -3.88
N HIS A 77 18.08 -1.15 -3.73
CA HIS A 77 17.60 -2.31 -4.48
C HIS A 77 17.26 -1.94 -5.94
N PRO A 78 17.95 -2.52 -6.96
CA PRO A 78 17.82 -2.08 -8.34
C PRO A 78 16.38 -2.19 -8.87
N LEU A 79 15.70 -3.32 -8.60
CA LEU A 79 14.32 -3.53 -9.04
C LEU A 79 13.30 -2.58 -8.38
N LEU A 80 13.65 -1.92 -7.26
CA LEU A 80 12.80 -0.91 -6.63
C LEU A 80 13.08 0.48 -7.19
N LEU A 81 14.33 0.80 -7.50
CA LEU A 81 14.70 2.06 -8.16
C LEU A 81 14.05 2.15 -9.55
N ASP A 82 14.05 1.06 -10.32
CA ASP A 82 13.42 0.99 -11.65
C ASP A 82 11.88 1.16 -11.60
N GLN A 83 11.22 0.77 -10.50
CA GLN A 83 9.76 0.76 -10.36
C GLN A 83 9.19 1.90 -9.52
N ILE A 84 10.01 2.53 -8.67
CA ILE A 84 9.59 3.54 -7.68
C ILE A 84 10.59 4.71 -7.70
N PRO A 85 10.48 5.65 -8.67
CA PRO A 85 11.41 6.78 -8.82
C PRO A 85 11.49 7.69 -7.58
N GLU A 86 10.47 7.66 -6.72
CA GLU A 86 10.48 8.34 -5.43
C GLU A 86 11.59 7.85 -4.50
N ILE A 87 12.03 6.58 -4.60
CA ILE A 87 13.11 6.04 -3.76
C ILE A 87 14.48 6.61 -4.19
N GLU A 88 14.72 6.73 -5.50
CA GLU A 88 15.95 7.32 -6.04
C GLU A 88 16.06 8.80 -5.66
N THR A 89 14.94 9.53 -5.75
CA THR A 89 14.89 10.98 -5.51
C THR A 89 14.72 11.35 -4.04
N SER A 90 14.15 10.46 -3.22
CA SER A 90 13.89 10.64 -1.80
C SER A 90 14.01 9.30 -1.04
N PRO A 91 15.20 8.96 -0.50
CA PRO A 91 15.41 7.66 0.13
C PRO A 91 14.52 7.49 1.37
N ILE A 92 13.98 6.29 1.52
CA ILE A 92 13.09 5.93 2.61
C ILE A 92 13.84 6.02 3.94
N SER A 93 13.22 6.63 4.95
CA SER A 93 13.79 6.70 6.30
C SER A 93 13.58 5.38 7.08
N ARG A 94 14.46 5.11 8.05
CA ARG A 94 14.36 3.92 8.94
C ARG A 94 12.96 3.80 9.56
N ASP A 95 12.45 4.89 10.12
CA ASP A 95 11.18 4.90 10.84
C ASP A 95 9.98 4.66 9.92
N GLN A 96 10.06 5.16 8.69
CA GLN A 96 9.06 4.92 7.64
C GLN A 96 9.09 3.47 7.16
N CYS A 97 10.29 2.91 6.94
CA CYS A 97 10.48 1.50 6.61
C CYS A 97 9.94 0.57 7.72
N TYR A 98 10.22 0.88 8.98
CA TYR A 98 9.70 0.14 10.14
C TYR A 98 8.19 0.28 10.30
N LYS A 99 7.62 1.49 10.14
CA LYS A 99 6.17 1.73 10.17
C LYS A 99 5.45 0.90 9.10
N TRP A 100 5.97 0.89 7.88
CA TRP A 100 5.45 0.08 6.79
C TRP A 100 5.54 -1.42 7.07
N TYR A 101 6.62 -1.90 7.69
CA TYR A 101 6.71 -3.28 8.11
C TYR A 101 5.63 -3.66 9.14
N LEU A 102 5.36 -2.80 10.13
CA LEU A 102 4.28 -3.01 11.10
C LEU A 102 2.90 -3.03 10.42
N GLU A 103 2.64 -2.13 9.48
CA GLU A 103 1.40 -2.11 8.69
C GLU A 103 1.21 -3.39 7.86
N GLN A 104 2.30 -4.00 7.38
CA GLN A 104 2.21 -5.32 6.73
C GLN A 104 1.78 -6.40 7.73
N LEU A 105 2.37 -6.45 8.94
CA LEU A 105 1.99 -7.43 9.96
C LEU A 105 0.51 -7.30 10.33
N GLU A 106 0.04 -6.07 10.56
CA GLU A 106 -1.37 -5.77 10.83
C GLU A 106 -2.28 -6.25 9.69
N SER A 107 -1.89 -6.01 8.42
CA SER A 107 -2.67 -6.46 7.25
C SER A 107 -2.81 -7.98 7.11
N GLU A 108 -1.90 -8.76 7.68
CA GLU A 108 -1.95 -10.23 7.71
C GLU A 108 -2.53 -10.78 9.03
N GLY A 109 -2.91 -9.92 9.99
CA GLY A 109 -3.35 -10.33 11.32
C GLY A 109 -2.23 -10.96 12.17
N LEU A 110 -0.97 -10.61 11.89
CA LEU A 110 0.22 -11.13 12.56
C LEU A 110 0.70 -10.16 13.66
N GLU A 111 1.24 -10.72 14.74
CA GLU A 111 1.73 -9.95 15.89
C GLU A 111 3.20 -10.26 16.18
N GLN A 112 4.00 -9.22 16.44
CA GLN A 112 5.40 -9.34 16.83
C GLN A 112 5.55 -10.24 18.07
N GLY A 113 6.53 -11.15 18.03
CA GLY A 113 6.84 -12.07 19.13
C GLY A 113 5.88 -13.26 19.31
N LYS A 114 4.80 -13.38 18.53
CA LYS A 114 3.83 -14.50 18.64
C LYS A 114 4.00 -15.52 17.50
N GLY A 115 4.45 -16.73 17.82
CA GLY A 115 4.54 -17.83 16.86
C GLY A 115 5.66 -17.64 15.82
N GLN A 116 5.40 -18.05 14.57
CA GLN A 116 6.35 -17.96 13.44
C GLN A 116 6.02 -16.78 12.50
N TRP A 117 5.50 -15.69 13.07
CA TRP A 117 5.00 -14.49 12.39
C TRP A 117 5.90 -13.92 11.30
N ILE A 118 7.23 -13.81 11.48
CA ILE A 118 8.14 -13.30 10.42
C ILE A 118 8.13 -14.23 9.19
N MET A 119 8.19 -15.55 9.40
CA MET A 119 8.14 -16.53 8.32
C MET A 119 6.76 -16.56 7.64
N GLN A 120 5.68 -16.43 8.43
CA GLN A 120 4.31 -16.36 7.91
C GLN A 120 4.09 -15.10 7.06
N LEU A 121 4.63 -13.95 7.48
CA LEU A 121 4.59 -12.72 6.69
C LEU A 121 5.33 -12.89 5.37
N ALA A 122 6.60 -13.33 5.42
CA ALA A 122 7.43 -13.51 4.23
C ALA A 122 6.77 -14.49 3.23
N GLN A 123 6.20 -15.58 3.72
CA GLN A 123 5.44 -16.53 2.90
C GLN A 123 4.18 -15.89 2.31
N SER A 124 3.36 -15.18 3.09
CA SER A 124 2.14 -14.52 2.58
C SER A 124 2.45 -13.50 1.49
N LYS A 125 3.51 -12.70 1.65
CA LYS A 125 3.93 -11.73 0.62
C LYS A 125 4.50 -12.42 -0.63
N TYR A 126 5.20 -13.54 -0.48
CA TYR A 126 5.66 -14.36 -1.61
C TYR A 126 4.49 -14.94 -2.40
N ASP A 127 3.56 -15.61 -1.74
CA ASP A 127 2.40 -16.25 -2.37
C ASP A 127 1.52 -15.22 -3.10
N LYS A 128 1.31 -14.03 -2.51
CA LYS A 128 0.58 -12.92 -3.14
C LYS A 128 1.29 -12.35 -4.37
N PHE A 129 2.61 -12.19 -4.30
CA PHE A 129 3.40 -11.68 -5.44
C PHE A 129 3.45 -12.69 -6.59
N VAL A 130 3.56 -13.99 -6.29
CA VAL A 130 3.48 -15.06 -7.31
C VAL A 130 2.11 -15.06 -7.98
N ALA A 131 1.01 -15.02 -7.22
CA ALA A 131 -0.34 -14.98 -7.78
C ALA A 131 -0.59 -13.74 -8.68
N GLN A 132 0.01 -12.59 -8.34
CA GLN A 132 -0.02 -11.41 -9.21
C GLN A 132 0.76 -11.66 -10.51
N LEU A 133 2.00 -12.14 -10.44
CA LEU A 133 2.81 -12.43 -11.63
C LEU A 133 2.15 -13.46 -12.55
N GLU A 134 1.51 -14.49 -11.99
CA GLU A 134 0.74 -15.47 -12.76
C GLU A 134 -0.44 -14.81 -13.50
N SER A 135 -1.16 -13.89 -12.84
CA SER A 135 -2.25 -13.12 -13.45
C SER A 135 -1.78 -12.13 -14.52
N GLU A 136 -0.60 -11.51 -14.35
CA GLU A 136 -0.01 -10.62 -15.35
C GLU A 136 0.41 -11.41 -16.60
N ILE A 137 1.04 -12.57 -16.43
CA ILE A 137 1.43 -13.47 -17.53
C ILE A 137 0.20 -14.01 -18.28
N GLU A 138 -0.90 -14.33 -17.58
CA GLU A 138 -2.15 -14.75 -18.22
C GLU A 138 -2.75 -13.62 -19.07
N GLN A 139 -2.78 -12.39 -18.56
CA GLN A 139 -3.28 -11.22 -19.29
C GLN A 139 -2.41 -10.89 -20.51
N ASP A 140 -1.08 -10.89 -20.38
CA ASP A 140 -0.14 -10.73 -21.50
C ASP A 140 -0.40 -11.76 -22.62
N GLY A 141 -0.74 -13.01 -22.24
CA GLY A 141 -1.12 -14.05 -23.18
C GLY A 141 -2.42 -13.75 -23.94
N VAL A 142 -3.43 -13.22 -23.26
CA VAL A 142 -4.70 -12.78 -23.87
C VAL A 142 -4.47 -11.60 -24.82
N ASP A 143 -3.72 -10.59 -24.39
CA ASP A 143 -3.44 -9.39 -25.17
C ASP A 143 -2.60 -9.70 -26.41
N PHE A 144 -1.63 -10.61 -26.30
CA PHE A 144 -0.87 -11.11 -27.45
C PHE A 144 -1.78 -11.80 -28.48
N ILE A 145 -2.68 -12.69 -28.05
CA ILE A 145 -3.62 -13.37 -28.94
C ILE A 145 -4.54 -12.37 -29.65
N ALA A 146 -5.07 -11.39 -28.91
CA ALA A 146 -5.90 -10.32 -29.48
C ALA A 146 -5.13 -9.53 -30.55
N LYS A 147 -3.88 -9.14 -30.27
CA LYS A 147 -3.06 -8.36 -31.20
C LYS A 147 -2.68 -9.12 -32.47
N VAL A 148 -2.40 -10.42 -32.36
CA VAL A 148 -2.17 -11.28 -33.54
C VAL A 148 -3.44 -11.39 -34.39
N GLY A 149 -4.62 -11.53 -33.76
CA GLY A 149 -5.91 -11.53 -34.45
C GLY A 149 -6.17 -10.26 -35.25
N GLU A 150 -5.94 -9.09 -34.66
CA GLU A 150 -6.06 -7.79 -35.35
C GLU A 150 -5.16 -7.70 -36.59
N ILE A 151 -3.89 -8.11 -36.48
CA ILE A 151 -2.92 -8.08 -37.59
C ILE A 151 -3.35 -9.02 -38.72
N GLU A 152 -3.86 -10.20 -38.38
CA GLU A 152 -4.41 -11.14 -39.34
C GLU A 152 -5.65 -10.61 -40.07
N GLU A 153 -6.53 -9.85 -39.40
CA GLU A 153 -7.71 -9.25 -40.03
C GLU A 153 -7.33 -8.10 -40.97
N MET A 154 -6.40 -7.21 -40.56
CA MET A 154 -5.88 -6.15 -41.44
C MET A 154 -5.23 -6.73 -42.69
N SER A 155 -4.44 -7.80 -42.54
CA SER A 155 -3.77 -8.50 -43.65
C SER A 155 -4.74 -9.16 -44.65
N LYS A 156 -6.02 -9.36 -44.27
CA LYS A 156 -7.09 -9.90 -45.13
C LYS A 156 -7.91 -8.80 -45.83
N GLN A 157 -7.64 -7.52 -45.52
CA GLN A 157 -8.37 -6.35 -46.04
C GLN A 157 -7.56 -5.52 -47.05
N GLU A 158 -6.26 -5.78 -47.24
CA GLU A 158 -5.47 -5.20 -48.34
C GLU A 158 -5.77 -5.90 -49.69
N PRO A 159 -6.13 -5.15 -50.75
CA PRO A 159 -6.45 -5.68 -52.08
C PRO A 159 -5.25 -5.84 -53.04
#